data_AF-A0A0C4ET74-F1
#
_entry.id   AF-A0A0C4ET74-F1
#
_cell.length_a   1.000
_cell.length_b   1.000
_cell.length_c   1.000
_cell.angle_alpha   90.00
_cell.angle_beta   90.00
_cell.angle_gamma   90.00
#
_symmetry.space_group_name_H-M   'P 1'
#
loop_
_entity.id
_entity.type
_entity.pdbx_description
1 polymer ?
#
loop_
_entity_poly.entity_id
_entity_poly.type
_entity_poly.pdbx_seq_one_letter_code
_entity_poly.pdbx_strand_id
1 'polypeptide(L)'
;MDKVTPSVLKTVIEGIPLLSLDNYTFWRICVINFLDLVKLKKALTTDEDTLNPEENDFLKAIIVAKLESTVQANVVDTSNEDSAKKTWESIIKFFAFT
;
A
#
# COMPACT_ATOMS: atom_id res chain seq x y z
N MET A 1 6.98 -17.76 1.97
CA MET A 1 7.23 -16.78 3.06
C MET A 1 7.58 -17.54 4.32
N ASP A 2 8.71 -17.24 4.98
CA ASP A 2 8.91 -17.66 6.37
C ASP A 2 7.71 -17.17 7.18
N LYS A 3 7.15 -18.03 8.04
CA LYS A 3 5.83 -17.82 8.63
C LYS A 3 5.86 -16.67 9.64
N VAL A 4 5.68 -15.44 9.16
CA VAL A 4 5.16 -14.34 9.98
C VAL A 4 3.85 -14.84 10.57
N THR A 5 3.72 -14.79 11.89
CA THR A 5 2.49 -15.25 12.52
C THR A 5 1.33 -14.33 12.10
N PRO A 6 0.13 -14.89 11.82
CA PRO A 6 -1.03 -14.07 11.46
C PRO A 6 -1.34 -12.97 12.47
N SER A 7 -1.04 -13.19 13.76
CA SER A 7 -1.19 -12.18 14.81
C SER A 7 -0.26 -10.99 14.63
N VAL A 8 1.02 -11.21 14.31
CA VAL A 8 1.99 -10.13 14.05
C VAL A 8 1.60 -9.37 12.78
N LEU A 9 1.20 -10.08 11.73
CA LEU A 9 0.73 -9.45 10.49
C LEU A 9 -0.49 -8.55 10.74
N LYS A 10 -1.47 -9.04 11.52
CA LYS A 10 -2.65 -8.27 11.92
C LYS A 10 -2.26 -7.02 12.69
N THR A 11 -1.40 -7.13 13.72
CA THR A 11 -0.93 -5.97 14.50
C THR A 11 -0.26 -4.91 13.63
N VAL A 12 0.57 -5.32 12.67
CA VAL A 12 1.23 -4.38 11.76
C VAL A 12 0.22 -3.68 10.85
N ILE A 13 -0.74 -4.40 10.27
CA ILE A 13 -1.80 -3.81 9.42
C ILE A 13 -2.68 -2.84 10.24
N GLU A 14 -3.05 -3.19 11.47
CA GLU A 14 -3.82 -2.31 12.36
C GLU A 14 -3.05 -1.03 12.71
N GLY A 15 -1.73 -1.13 12.87
CA GLY A 15 -0.84 0.01 13.14
C GLY A 15 -0.62 0.97 11.96
N ILE A 16 -1.01 0.61 10.73
CA ILE A 16 -0.97 1.56 9.59
C ILE A 16 -2.10 2.58 9.79
N PRO A 17 -1.81 3.90 9.86
CA PRO A 17 -2.85 4.92 9.96
C PRO A 17 -3.67 4.98 8.66
N LEU A 18 -4.84 5.63 8.68
CA LEU A 18 -5.47 6.06 7.42
C LEU A 18 -4.62 7.19 6.82
N LEU A 19 -4.37 7.14 5.50
CA LEU A 19 -3.65 8.18 4.79
C LEU A 19 -4.55 9.42 4.66
N SER A 20 -4.10 10.52 5.26
CA SER A 20 -4.67 11.85 5.12
C SER A 20 -3.68 12.77 4.39
N LEU A 21 -4.09 14.01 4.13
CA LEU A 21 -3.20 15.01 3.50
C LEU A 21 -2.00 15.39 4.37
N ASP A 22 -2.10 15.21 5.69
CA ASP A 22 -1.11 15.72 6.65
C ASP A 22 -0.12 14.67 7.16
N ASN A 23 -0.33 13.38 6.84
CA ASN A 23 0.40 12.27 7.47
C ASN A 23 1.18 11.37 6.50
N TYR A 24 1.32 11.76 5.23
CA TYR A 24 1.91 10.93 4.18
C TYR A 24 3.25 10.28 4.55
N THR A 25 4.20 11.06 5.08
CA THR A 25 5.52 10.54 5.47
C THR A 25 5.41 9.43 6.52
N PHE A 26 4.57 9.62 7.54
CA PHE A 26 4.36 8.62 8.58
C PHE A 26 3.63 7.37 8.05
N TRP A 27 2.56 7.58 7.28
CA TRP A 27 1.83 6.50 6.61
C TRP A 27 2.76 5.65 5.73
N ARG A 28 3.59 6.30 4.90
CA ARG A 28 4.51 5.64 3.97
C ARG A 28 5.53 4.79 4.72
N ILE A 29 6.05 5.26 5.84
CA ILE A 29 6.97 4.47 6.69
C ILE A 29 6.27 3.20 7.19
N CYS A 30 5.04 3.30 7.71
CA CYS A 30 4.29 2.13 8.18
C CYS A 30 3.99 1.13 7.05
N VAL A 31 3.59 1.61 5.86
CA VAL A 31 3.33 0.72 4.71
C VAL A 31 4.61 0.05 4.21
N ILE A 32 5.74 0.76 4.13
CA ILE A 32 7.01 0.16 3.72
C ILE A 32 7.45 -0.92 4.73
N ASN A 33 7.31 -0.70 6.03
CA ASN A 33 7.60 -1.70 7.06
C ASN A 33 6.73 -2.95 6.92
N PHE A 34 5.44 -2.76 6.63
CA PHE A 34 4.53 -3.86 6.31
C PHE A 34 4.98 -4.64 5.06
N LEU A 35 5.38 -3.94 3.99
CA LEU A 35 5.84 -4.57 2.75
C LEU A 35 7.14 -5.36 2.92
N ASP A 36 8.07 -4.85 3.74
CA ASP A 36 9.28 -5.58 4.12
C ASP A 36 8.94 -6.86 4.90
N LEU A 37 7.95 -6.82 5.79
CA LEU A 37 7.48 -8.00 6.55
C LEU A 37 6.89 -9.09 5.64
N VAL A 38 6.12 -8.70 4.63
CA VAL A 38 5.52 -9.66 3.67
C VAL A 38 6.43 -9.97 2.48
N LYS A 39 7.62 -9.36 2.42
CA LYS A 39 8.62 -9.50 1.35
C LYS A 39 8.13 -9.06 -0.05
N LEU A 40 7.20 -8.10 -0.12
CA LEU A 40 6.61 -7.61 -1.39
C LEU A 40 7.03 -6.18 -1.76
N LYS A 41 7.95 -5.57 -1.01
CA LYS A 41 8.40 -4.19 -1.24
C LYS A 41 8.95 -3.99 -2.65
N LYS A 42 9.83 -4.86 -3.13
CA LYS A 42 10.41 -4.72 -4.48
C LYS A 42 9.33 -4.81 -5.56
N ALA A 43 8.51 -5.87 -5.51
CA ALA A 43 7.40 -6.07 -6.45
C ALA A 43 6.40 -4.91 -6.53
N LEU A 44 6.15 -4.21 -5.41
CA LEU A 44 5.27 -3.04 -5.41
C LEU A 44 5.98 -1.74 -5.84
N THR A 45 7.23 -1.54 -5.43
CA THR A 45 7.90 -0.21 -5.48
C THR A 45 8.91 -0.05 -6.61
N THR A 46 9.26 -1.13 -7.31
CA THR A 46 10.23 -1.12 -8.41
C THR A 46 9.66 -1.84 -9.64
N ASP A 47 10.34 -1.69 -10.78
CA ASP A 47 10.04 -2.43 -12.02
C ASP A 47 10.78 -3.76 -12.12
N GLU A 48 11.56 -4.11 -11.10
CA GLU A 48 12.43 -5.30 -11.11
C GLU A 48 11.66 -6.61 -10.84
N ASP A 49 10.48 -6.51 -10.22
CA ASP A 49 9.72 -7.66 -9.75
C ASP A 49 8.21 -7.41 -9.97
N THR A 50 7.42 -8.49 -10.08
CA THR A 50 6.00 -8.43 -10.44
C THR A 50 5.15 -9.16 -9.41
N LEU A 51 4.07 -8.50 -8.97
CA LEU A 51 3.07 -9.12 -8.11
C LEU A 51 2.30 -10.19 -8.89
N ASN A 52 2.17 -11.38 -8.31
CA ASN A 52 1.19 -12.34 -8.81
C ASN A 52 -0.25 -11.89 -8.47
N PRO A 53 -1.30 -12.52 -9.04
CA PRO A 53 -2.68 -12.09 -8.81
C PRO A 53 -3.10 -12.06 -7.33
N GLU A 54 -2.71 -13.07 -6.53
CA GLU A 54 -3.05 -13.13 -5.11
C GLU A 54 -2.33 -12.03 -4.31
N GLU A 55 -1.06 -11.79 -4.60
CA GLU A 55 -0.28 -10.70 -3.99
C GLU A 55 -0.86 -9.32 -4.35
N ASN A 56 -1.29 -9.16 -5.61
CA ASN A 56 -1.95 -7.93 -6.06
C ASN A 56 -3.26 -7.70 -5.29
N ASP A 57 -4.14 -8.70 -5.19
CA ASP A 57 -5.39 -8.56 -4.46
C ASP A 57 -5.17 -8.31 -2.97
N PHE A 58 -4.20 -9.00 -2.37
CA PHE A 58 -3.82 -8.81 -0.97
C PHE A 58 -3.33 -7.39 -0.68
N LEU A 59 -2.39 -6.88 -1.47
CA LEU A 59 -1.85 -5.53 -1.28
C LEU A 59 -2.88 -4.45 -1.61
N LYS A 60 -3.65 -4.60 -2.69
CA LYS A 60 -4.71 -3.67 -3.08
C LYS A 60 -5.71 -3.50 -1.93
N ALA A 61 -6.22 -4.60 -1.37
CA ALA A 61 -7.20 -4.56 -0.29
C ALA A 61 -6.69 -3.76 0.91
N ILE A 62 -5.43 -3.95 1.31
CA ILE A 62 -4.84 -3.25 2.44
C ILE A 62 -4.58 -1.77 2.12
N ILE A 63 -3.99 -1.47 0.96
CA ILE A 63 -3.67 -0.10 0.56
C ILE A 63 -4.96 0.73 0.52
N VAL A 64 -5.99 0.26 -0.20
CA VAL A 64 -7.26 0.97 -0.34
C VAL A 64 -7.97 1.13 1.01
N ALA A 65 -7.96 0.09 1.86
CA ALA A 65 -8.54 0.18 3.21
C ALA A 65 -7.81 1.16 4.15
N LYS A 66 -6.60 1.60 3.78
CA LYS A 66 -5.79 2.56 4.53
C LYS A 66 -5.73 3.94 3.90
N LEU A 67 -6.71 4.28 3.06
CA LEU A 67 -6.91 5.63 2.55
C LEU A 67 -8.09 6.30 3.24
N GLU A 68 -7.96 7.57 3.62
CA GLU A 68 -9.15 8.38 3.88
C GLU A 68 -9.93 8.60 2.58
N SER A 69 -11.25 8.74 2.70
CA SER A 69 -12.14 8.91 1.54
C SER A 69 -11.73 10.08 0.61
N THR A 70 -11.24 11.18 1.19
CA THR A 70 -10.76 12.35 0.45
C THR A 70 -9.51 12.03 -0.37
N VAL A 71 -8.56 11.28 0.18
CA VAL A 71 -7.36 10.83 -0.54
C VAL A 71 -7.74 9.80 -1.60
N GLN A 72 -8.56 8.80 -1.24
CA GLN A 72 -8.99 7.74 -2.15
C GLN A 72 -9.63 8.29 -3.42
N ALA A 73 -10.50 9.30 -3.30
CA ALA A 73 -11.16 9.95 -4.43
C ALA A 73 -10.19 10.65 -5.41
N ASN A 74 -8.97 10.97 -4.99
CA ASN A 74 -7.96 11.63 -5.82
C ASN A 74 -6.93 10.67 -6.41
N VAL A 75 -6.77 9.48 -5.83
CA VAL A 75 -5.67 8.54 -6.20
C VAL A 75 -6.17 7.22 -6.77
N VAL A 76 -7.45 6.86 -6.58
CA VAL A 76 -8.04 5.63 -7.13
C VAL A 76 -9.06 5.97 -8.22
N ASP A 77 -8.92 5.32 -9.37
CA ASP A 77 -9.82 5.46 -10.52
C ASP A 77 -9.93 4.15 -11.32
N THR A 78 -10.75 4.14 -12.37
CA THR A 78 -10.99 2.95 -13.21
C THR A 78 -9.74 2.41 -13.92
N SER A 79 -8.65 3.17 -13.97
CA SER A 79 -7.38 2.74 -14.61
C SER A 79 -6.44 2.00 -13.66
N ASN A 80 -6.64 2.17 -12.35
CA ASN A 80 -5.76 1.63 -11.31
C ASN A 80 -6.47 0.84 -10.21
N GLU A 81 -7.81 0.86 -10.13
CA GLU A 81 -8.59 0.22 -9.06
C GLU A 81 -8.29 -1.27 -8.89
N ASP A 82 -7.87 -1.96 -9.95
CA ASP A 82 -7.50 -3.38 -9.92
C ASP A 82 -6.00 -3.66 -9.74
N SER A 83 -5.17 -2.63 -9.63
CA SER A 83 -3.71 -2.77 -9.55
C SER A 83 -3.14 -2.08 -8.32
N ALA A 84 -2.60 -2.89 -7.40
CA ALA A 84 -1.90 -2.40 -6.21
C ALA A 84 -0.72 -1.50 -6.60
N LYS A 85 0.06 -1.90 -7.60
CA LYS A 85 1.22 -1.14 -8.09
C LYS A 85 0.82 0.22 -8.67
N LYS A 86 -0.17 0.27 -9.57
CA LYS A 86 -0.64 1.55 -10.13
C LYS A 86 -1.27 2.45 -9.06
N THR A 87 -2.00 1.87 -8.10
CA THR A 87 -2.56 2.61 -6.97
C THR A 87 -1.44 3.23 -6.13
N TRP A 88 -0.40 2.46 -5.82
CA TRP A 88 0.79 2.94 -5.10
C TRP A 88 1.51 4.08 -5.84
N GLU A 89 1.72 3.94 -7.15
CA GLU A 89 2.33 4.98 -7.99
C GLU A 89 1.49 6.27 -8.00
N SER A 90 0.15 6.13 -8.10
CA SER A 90 -0.79 7.25 -8.04
C SER A 90 -0.70 8.01 -6.71
N ILE A 91 -0.63 7.28 -5.58
CA ILE A 91 -0.44 7.87 -4.25
C ILE A 91 0.88 8.64 -4.18
N ILE A 92 1.99 8.03 -4.58
CA ILE A 92 3.30 8.71 -4.56
C ILE A 92 3.26 9.97 -5.41
N LYS A 93 2.66 9.89 -6.61
CA LYS A 93 2.55 11.02 -7.53
C LYS A 93 1.75 12.15 -6.90
N PHE A 94 0.60 11.86 -6.31
CA PHE A 94 -0.25 12.87 -5.66
C PHE A 94 0.50 13.63 -4.57
N PHE A 95 1.22 12.92 -3.70
CA PHE A 95 1.96 13.51 -2.58
C PHE A 95 3.36 14.05 -2.94
N ALA A 96 3.87 13.80 -4.15
CA ALA A 96 5.11 14.41 -4.62
C ALA A 96 4.93 15.86 -5.10
N PHE A 97 3.68 16.24 -5.40
CA PHE A 97 3.30 17.57 -5.89
C PHE A 97 2.59 18.44 -4.85
N THR A 98 2.48 17.97 -3.60
CA THR A 98 1.90 18.71 -2.46
C THR A 98 3.00 19.22 -1.55
#